data_AF-A0A7R8UAL7-F1
#
_entry.id   AF-A0A7R8UAL7-F1
#
_cell.length_a   1.000
_cell.length_b   1.000
_cell.length_c   1.000
_cell.angle_alpha   90.00
_cell.angle_beta   90.00
_cell.angle_gamma   90.00
#
_symmetry.space_group_name_H-M   'P 1'
#
loop_
_entity.id
_entity.type
_entity.pdbx_description
1 polymer ?
#
loop_
_entity_poly.entity_id
_entity_poly.type
_entity_poly.pdbx_seq_one_letter_code
_entity_poly.pdbx_strand_id
1 'polypeptide(L)'
;MEEIWKSACKKIQIPDSTATSWLAKIKARMSSDSGRIFHNWSDIVESKAPYLGNVNELLVFAVCFQYFEFDVKKGCAEENCKAFREFCSEAGYKDETNIKKIERLLGNENVEPYDGFEQDMQILQDLDLIVLGLPEDEYKNYTQLVRKEYSHLSDVSYKSMRLKILQTFLTIPTIYATDTFREKFEEKARFNIKSEIEDLKKHSCNKFFSVKGIDIALQYFERIGHEAKAVVPQHRLRKFAASDPQLLAALHRQGKIVLTPCKNLPGKSTASYDDRFILQLAVEFDAAVVSNDNFNDLINESPAFKKVIESRVIGYTWCKDMFMLPKDPYGRSGPNLATILNRS
;
A
#
# COMPACT_ATOMS: atom_id res chain seq x y z
N MET A 1 20.08 -14.13 -15.01
CA MET A 1 20.04 -12.94 -15.90
C MET A 1 21.36 -12.68 -16.63
N GLU A 2 22.52 -12.83 -15.99
CA GLU A 2 23.81 -12.50 -16.61
C GLU A 2 24.10 -13.24 -17.92
N GLU A 3 23.82 -14.54 -17.99
CA GLU A 3 24.03 -15.32 -19.22
C GLU A 3 23.09 -14.90 -20.35
N ILE A 4 21.86 -14.48 -20.00
CA ILE A 4 20.89 -13.95 -20.97
C ILE A 4 21.40 -12.61 -21.54
N TRP A 5 21.89 -11.73 -20.66
CA TRP A 5 22.54 -10.48 -21.07
C TRP A 5 23.74 -10.72 -21.99
N LYS A 6 24.68 -11.59 -21.60
CA LYS A 6 25.85 -11.95 -22.41
C LYS A 6 25.43 -12.52 -23.77
N SER A 7 24.42 -13.41 -23.78
CA SER A 7 23.90 -13.97 -25.03
C SER A 7 23.28 -12.91 -25.94
N ALA A 8 22.51 -11.96 -25.38
CA ALA A 8 21.91 -10.86 -26.14
C ALA A 8 22.98 -9.93 -26.73
N CYS A 9 23.97 -9.55 -25.92
CA CYS A 9 25.13 -8.77 -26.34
C CYS A 9 25.91 -9.46 -27.48
N LYS A 10 26.17 -10.77 -27.35
CA LYS A 10 26.90 -11.55 -28.35
C LYS A 10 26.16 -11.61 -29.70
N LYS A 11 24.84 -11.75 -29.69
CA LYS A 11 24.02 -11.79 -30.92
C LYS A 11 24.16 -10.52 -31.76
N ILE A 12 24.26 -9.36 -31.11
CA ILE A 12 24.41 -8.06 -31.79
C ILE A 12 25.87 -7.55 -31.79
N GLN A 13 26.83 -8.44 -31.49
CA GLN A 13 28.27 -8.19 -31.56
C GLN A 13 28.80 -7.08 -30.63
N ILE A 14 28.20 -6.90 -29.46
CA ILE A 14 28.74 -6.01 -28.41
C ILE A 14 30.06 -6.59 -27.88
N PRO A 15 31.13 -5.79 -27.72
CA PRO A 15 32.37 -6.25 -27.10
C PRO A 15 32.16 -6.76 -25.66
N ASP A 16 32.75 -7.90 -25.31
CA ASP A 16 32.60 -8.54 -23.99
C ASP A 16 33.01 -7.61 -22.84
N SER A 17 34.03 -6.77 -23.05
CA SER A 17 34.49 -5.77 -22.08
C SER A 17 33.40 -4.74 -21.79
N THR A 18 32.76 -4.19 -22.83
CA THR A 18 31.67 -3.23 -22.70
C THR A 18 30.44 -3.88 -22.09
N ALA A 19 30.06 -5.09 -22.53
CA ALA A 19 28.93 -5.84 -21.98
C ALA A 19 29.11 -6.11 -20.48
N THR A 20 30.31 -6.49 -20.04
CA THR A 20 30.61 -6.75 -18.63
C THR A 20 30.59 -5.48 -17.80
N SER A 21 31.22 -4.42 -18.29
CA SER A 21 31.26 -3.10 -17.62
C SER A 21 29.85 -2.54 -17.41
N TRP A 22 29.01 -2.58 -18.45
CA TRP A 22 27.65 -2.06 -18.37
C TRP A 22 26.73 -2.90 -17.50
N LEU A 23 26.86 -4.22 -17.50
CA LEU A 23 26.10 -5.05 -16.56
C LEU A 23 26.43 -4.68 -15.11
N ALA A 24 27.70 -4.43 -14.81
CA ALA A 24 28.11 -3.94 -13.49
C ALA A 24 27.54 -2.54 -13.18
N LYS A 25 27.56 -1.61 -14.16
CA LYS A 25 26.96 -0.26 -14.05
C LYS A 25 25.46 -0.32 -13.76
N ILE A 26 24.71 -1.16 -14.49
CA ILE A 26 23.27 -1.36 -14.29
C ILE A 26 22.99 -1.91 -12.89
N LYS A 27 23.70 -2.99 -12.49
CA LYS A 27 23.56 -3.57 -11.14
C LYS A 27 23.84 -2.57 -10.03
N ALA A 28 24.91 -1.77 -10.17
CA ALA A 28 25.25 -0.74 -9.20
C ALA A 28 24.18 0.36 -9.14
N ARG A 29 23.63 0.77 -10.28
CA ARG A 29 22.58 1.79 -10.33
C ARG A 29 21.26 1.32 -9.70
N MET A 30 21.00 0.02 -9.78
CA MET A 30 19.80 -0.63 -9.24
C MET A 30 20.03 -1.29 -7.87
N SER A 31 21.10 -0.96 -7.15
CA SER A 31 21.39 -1.51 -5.82
C SER A 31 20.59 -0.81 -4.73
N SER A 32 20.51 -1.42 -3.54
CA SER A 32 19.83 -0.85 -2.36
C SER A 32 20.39 0.52 -1.92
N ASP A 33 21.67 0.79 -2.22
CA ASP A 33 22.33 2.07 -1.87
C ASP A 33 21.75 3.27 -2.64
N SER A 34 21.01 3.01 -3.72
CA SER A 34 20.28 4.04 -4.47
C SER A 34 18.96 4.48 -3.79
N GLY A 35 18.59 3.88 -2.65
CA GLY A 35 17.31 4.12 -1.98
C GLY A 35 16.13 3.36 -2.58
N ARG A 36 16.38 2.51 -3.59
CA ARG A 36 15.41 1.59 -4.17
C ARG A 36 15.08 0.46 -3.20
N ILE A 37 13.82 0.03 -3.18
CA ILE A 37 13.37 -1.06 -2.30
C ILE A 37 12.90 -2.25 -3.11
N PHE A 38 11.96 -2.08 -4.04
CA PHE A 38 11.47 -3.16 -4.89
C PHE A 38 11.95 -3.02 -6.34
N HIS A 39 12.08 -1.81 -6.88
CA HIS A 39 12.55 -1.59 -8.26
C HIS A 39 14.09 -1.71 -8.37
N ASN A 40 14.65 -2.78 -7.83
CA ASN A 40 16.08 -3.10 -7.78
C ASN A 40 16.42 -4.29 -8.71
N TRP A 41 17.72 -4.57 -8.91
CA TRP A 41 18.16 -5.62 -9.83
C TRP A 41 17.55 -7.00 -9.52
N SER A 42 17.60 -7.43 -8.26
CA SER A 42 17.19 -8.78 -7.85
C SER A 42 15.69 -9.00 -7.97
N ASP A 43 14.90 -8.04 -7.48
CA ASP A 43 13.44 -8.20 -7.38
C ASP A 43 12.72 -7.97 -8.73
N ILE A 44 13.20 -7.07 -9.59
CA ILE A 44 12.49 -6.72 -10.85
C ILE A 44 13.16 -7.24 -12.12
N VAL A 45 14.50 -7.26 -12.20
CA VAL A 45 15.21 -7.64 -13.44
C VAL A 45 15.56 -9.13 -13.40
N GLU A 46 16.17 -9.60 -12.32
CA GLU A 46 16.61 -10.98 -12.20
C GLU A 46 15.44 -11.96 -12.10
N SER A 47 14.33 -11.56 -11.46
CA SER A 47 13.09 -12.34 -11.37
C SER A 47 12.48 -12.66 -12.75
N LYS A 48 12.76 -11.85 -13.78
CA LYS A 48 12.32 -12.06 -15.17
C LYS A 48 13.16 -13.07 -15.93
N ALA A 49 14.37 -13.40 -15.46
CA ALA A 49 15.30 -14.27 -16.19
C ALA A 49 14.72 -15.62 -16.66
N PRO A 50 13.89 -16.34 -15.88
CA PRO A 50 13.30 -17.60 -16.33
C PRO A 50 12.39 -17.48 -17.56
N TYR A 51 11.95 -16.27 -17.89
CA TYR A 51 10.97 -15.98 -18.95
C TYR A 51 11.60 -15.35 -20.20
N LEU A 52 12.89 -15.03 -20.14
CA LEU A 52 13.60 -14.34 -21.23
C LEU A 52 14.40 -15.28 -22.14
N GLY A 53 14.40 -16.60 -21.89
CA GLY A 53 15.24 -17.55 -22.64
C GLY A 53 14.97 -17.60 -24.15
N ASN A 54 13.72 -17.35 -24.57
CA ASN A 54 13.28 -17.43 -25.97
C ASN A 54 12.83 -16.08 -26.55
N VAL A 55 13.02 -14.97 -25.83
CA VAL A 55 12.59 -13.65 -26.34
C VAL A 55 13.69 -13.02 -27.19
N ASN A 56 13.28 -12.05 -28.01
CA ASN A 56 14.21 -11.23 -28.80
C ASN A 56 15.19 -10.48 -27.88
N GLU A 57 16.46 -10.39 -28.26
CA GLU A 57 17.48 -9.57 -27.62
C GLU A 57 17.04 -8.12 -27.34
N LEU A 58 16.20 -7.51 -28.20
CA LEU A 58 15.67 -6.17 -27.96
C LEU A 58 14.86 -6.09 -26.66
N LEU A 59 14.08 -7.11 -26.34
CA LEU A 59 13.34 -7.20 -25.07
C LEU A 59 14.27 -7.38 -23.87
N VAL A 60 15.39 -8.10 -24.04
CA VAL A 60 16.41 -8.23 -23.00
C VAL A 60 17.00 -6.86 -22.66
N PHE A 61 17.34 -6.05 -23.68
CA PHE A 61 17.82 -4.69 -23.46
C PHE A 61 16.74 -3.80 -22.83
N ALA A 62 15.50 -3.86 -23.32
CA ALA A 62 14.39 -3.12 -22.72
C ALA A 62 14.25 -3.45 -21.23
N VAL A 63 14.22 -4.74 -20.85
CA VAL A 63 14.13 -5.18 -19.45
C VAL A 63 15.29 -4.66 -18.59
N CYS A 64 16.52 -4.66 -19.11
CA CYS A 64 17.69 -4.17 -18.37
C CYS A 64 17.69 -2.65 -18.18
N PHE A 65 17.12 -1.88 -19.13
CA PHE A 65 17.19 -0.42 -19.12
C PHE A 65 15.89 0.28 -18.67
N GLN A 66 14.74 -0.40 -18.66
CA GLN A 66 13.42 0.16 -18.31
C GLN A 66 13.38 0.83 -16.94
N TYR A 67 14.20 0.35 -16.01
CA TYR A 67 14.33 0.90 -14.66
C TYR A 67 15.76 1.33 -14.34
N PHE A 68 16.60 1.63 -15.35
CA PHE A 68 17.97 2.08 -15.11
C PHE A 68 17.99 3.32 -14.23
N GLU A 69 17.17 4.31 -14.55
CA GLU A 69 16.66 5.35 -13.67
C GLU A 69 15.22 5.02 -13.24
N PHE A 70 14.90 5.37 -11.99
CA PHE A 70 13.59 5.13 -11.41
C PHE A 70 13.29 6.15 -10.32
N ASP A 71 12.11 6.76 -10.40
CA ASP A 71 11.56 7.63 -9.36
C ASP A 71 10.06 7.37 -9.24
N VAL A 72 9.58 7.12 -8.04
CA VAL A 72 8.16 6.88 -7.75
C VAL A 72 7.25 8.08 -8.05
N LYS A 73 7.82 9.29 -8.23
CA LYS A 73 7.09 10.55 -8.42
C LYS A 73 7.11 11.07 -9.86
N LYS A 74 8.03 10.60 -10.70
CA LYS A 74 8.16 11.08 -12.09
C LYS A 74 8.56 9.96 -13.05
N GLY A 75 8.20 10.11 -14.32
CA GLY A 75 8.70 9.22 -15.37
C GLY A 75 10.19 9.39 -15.60
N CYS A 76 10.86 8.30 -15.99
CA CYS A 76 12.31 8.26 -16.26
C CYS A 76 12.65 7.73 -17.66
N ALA A 77 11.66 7.66 -18.57
CA ALA A 77 11.84 7.09 -19.90
C ALA A 77 12.94 7.79 -20.70
N GLU A 78 13.01 9.13 -20.62
CA GLU A 78 14.03 9.91 -21.31
C GLU A 78 15.43 9.60 -20.79
N GLU A 79 15.62 9.57 -19.48
CA GLU A 79 16.91 9.23 -18.86
C GLU A 79 17.32 7.77 -19.15
N ASN A 80 16.36 6.84 -19.19
CA ASN A 80 16.60 5.44 -19.54
C ASN A 80 17.03 5.28 -21.01
N CYS A 81 16.41 6.02 -21.93
CA CYS A 81 16.84 6.07 -23.33
C CYS A 81 18.26 6.66 -23.46
N LYS A 82 18.58 7.71 -22.70
CA LYS A 82 19.94 8.30 -22.69
C LYS A 82 20.99 7.29 -22.20
N ALA A 83 20.71 6.56 -21.13
CA ALA A 83 21.60 5.51 -20.63
C ALA A 83 21.80 4.40 -21.67
N PHE A 84 20.73 3.99 -22.37
CA PHE A 84 20.83 3.00 -23.44
C PHE A 84 21.63 3.51 -24.66
N ARG A 85 21.47 4.78 -25.03
CA ARG A 85 22.27 5.44 -26.08
C ARG A 85 23.75 5.53 -25.72
N GLU A 86 24.07 5.83 -24.47
CA GLU A 86 25.44 5.83 -23.93
C GLU A 86 26.06 4.43 -24.06
N PHE A 87 25.33 3.38 -23.65
CA PHE A 87 25.75 1.99 -23.85
C PHE A 87 26.02 1.67 -25.33
N CYS A 88 25.12 2.04 -26.23
CA CYS A 88 25.31 1.81 -27.67
C CYS A 88 26.56 2.52 -28.21
N SER A 89 26.79 3.76 -27.78
CA SER A 89 27.94 4.57 -28.19
C SER A 89 29.26 3.94 -27.75
N GLU A 90 29.38 3.55 -26.46
CA GLU A 90 30.57 2.89 -25.92
C GLU A 90 30.80 1.49 -26.51
N ALA A 91 29.72 0.79 -26.86
CA ALA A 91 29.79 -0.51 -27.52
C ALA A 91 30.12 -0.44 -29.01
N GLY A 92 30.05 0.75 -29.62
CA GLY A 92 30.15 0.89 -31.07
C GLY A 92 28.96 0.31 -31.84
N TYR A 93 27.81 0.12 -31.19
CA TYR A 93 26.58 -0.37 -31.80
C TYR A 93 25.86 0.77 -32.54
N LYS A 94 25.68 0.62 -33.86
CA LYS A 94 25.22 1.70 -34.77
C LYS A 94 23.91 1.40 -35.50
N ASP A 95 23.22 0.30 -35.15
CA ASP A 95 21.95 -0.04 -35.78
C ASP A 95 20.82 0.84 -35.24
N GLU A 96 20.64 2.01 -35.87
CA GLU A 96 19.62 2.99 -35.50
C GLU A 96 18.19 2.44 -35.55
N THR A 97 17.93 1.41 -36.36
CA THR A 97 16.59 0.80 -36.41
C THR A 97 16.30 0.11 -35.10
N ASN A 98 17.20 -0.76 -34.65
CA ASN A 98 17.04 -1.49 -33.39
C ASN A 98 17.16 -0.59 -32.16
N ILE A 99 18.01 0.44 -32.22
CA ILE A 99 18.10 1.43 -31.14
C ILE A 99 16.75 2.14 -30.95
N LYS A 100 16.14 2.63 -32.03
CA LYS A 100 14.82 3.27 -31.96
C LYS A 100 13.73 2.33 -31.46
N LYS A 101 13.76 1.06 -31.85
CA LYS A 101 12.81 0.05 -31.32
C LYS A 101 12.91 -0.07 -29.79
N ILE A 102 14.13 -0.16 -29.26
CA ILE A 102 14.36 -0.23 -27.81
C ILE A 102 13.96 1.09 -27.13
N GLU A 103 14.32 2.25 -27.68
CA GLU A 103 13.88 3.55 -27.14
C GLU A 103 12.35 3.65 -27.08
N ARG A 104 11.66 3.13 -28.10
CA ARG A 104 10.20 3.06 -28.10
C ARG A 104 9.67 2.13 -27.00
N LEU A 105 10.27 0.96 -26.80
CA LEU A 105 9.93 0.04 -25.70
C LEU A 105 10.22 0.64 -24.31
N LEU A 106 11.25 1.49 -24.19
CA LEU A 106 11.57 2.23 -22.96
C LEU A 106 10.62 3.41 -22.69
N GLY A 107 9.66 3.68 -23.58
CA GLY A 107 8.64 4.71 -23.42
C GLY A 107 8.94 6.03 -24.11
N ASN A 108 9.85 6.07 -25.09
CA ASN A 108 10.07 7.28 -25.90
C ASN A 108 8.91 7.48 -26.89
N GLU A 109 7.96 8.34 -26.52
CA GLU A 109 6.78 8.64 -27.34
C GLU A 109 7.10 9.35 -28.67
N ASN A 110 8.30 9.96 -28.80
CA ASN A 110 8.74 10.62 -30.03
C ASN A 110 9.20 9.65 -31.13
N VAL A 111 9.32 8.36 -30.81
CA VAL A 111 9.62 7.31 -31.79
C VAL A 111 8.31 6.64 -32.18
N GLU A 112 8.05 6.54 -33.48
CA GLU A 112 6.86 5.86 -33.99
C GLU A 112 6.88 4.36 -33.65
N PRO A 113 5.71 3.75 -33.36
CA PRO A 113 5.59 2.31 -33.23
C PRO A 113 6.08 1.59 -34.49
N TYR A 114 6.80 0.48 -34.30
CA TYR A 114 7.27 -0.38 -35.38
C TYR A 114 6.38 -1.62 -35.53
N ASP A 115 6.49 -2.31 -36.66
CA ASP A 115 5.81 -3.59 -36.87
C ASP A 115 6.25 -4.62 -35.83
N GLY A 116 5.32 -5.07 -34.99
CA GLY A 116 5.61 -5.97 -33.86
C GLY A 116 5.68 -5.28 -32.49
N PHE A 117 5.60 -3.94 -32.42
CA PHE A 117 5.70 -3.19 -31.17
C PHE A 117 4.67 -3.62 -30.13
N GLU A 118 3.41 -3.82 -30.54
CA GLU A 118 2.36 -4.22 -29.58
C GLU A 118 2.61 -5.59 -28.98
N GLN A 119 3.11 -6.55 -29.76
CA GLN A 119 3.45 -7.88 -29.28
C GLN A 119 4.63 -7.82 -28.28
N ASP A 120 5.67 -7.06 -28.61
CA ASP A 120 6.82 -6.85 -27.72
C ASP A 120 6.40 -6.13 -26.42
N MET A 121 5.54 -5.11 -26.53
CA MET A 121 5.04 -4.36 -25.39
C MET A 121 4.14 -5.21 -24.49
N GLN A 122 3.29 -6.08 -25.06
CA GLN A 122 2.48 -7.04 -24.31
C GLN A 122 3.36 -8.00 -23.50
N ILE A 123 4.46 -8.51 -24.09
CA ILE A 123 5.42 -9.35 -23.36
C ILE A 123 6.09 -8.55 -22.24
N LEU A 124 6.52 -7.32 -22.50
CA LEU A 124 7.17 -6.48 -21.49
C LEU A 124 6.24 -6.17 -20.31
N GLN A 125 4.97 -5.88 -20.59
CA GLN A 125 3.93 -5.69 -19.57
C GLN A 125 3.69 -6.97 -18.77
N ASP A 126 3.57 -8.12 -19.43
CA ASP A 126 3.38 -9.40 -18.76
C ASP A 126 4.55 -9.74 -17.83
N LEU A 127 5.78 -9.43 -18.25
CA LEU A 127 6.99 -9.58 -17.43
C LEU A 127 6.96 -8.71 -16.16
N ASP A 128 6.49 -7.46 -16.25
CA ASP A 128 6.32 -6.58 -15.08
C ASP A 128 5.22 -7.06 -14.13
N LEU A 129 4.21 -7.75 -14.66
CA LEU A 129 3.07 -8.23 -13.90
C LEU A 129 3.26 -9.64 -13.32
N ILE A 130 4.35 -10.36 -13.62
CA ILE A 130 4.65 -11.70 -13.06
C ILE A 130 4.46 -11.70 -11.54
N VAL A 131 4.93 -10.64 -10.88
CA VAL A 131 4.93 -10.53 -9.42
C VAL A 131 3.54 -10.74 -8.82
N LEU A 132 2.47 -10.39 -9.54
CA LEU A 132 1.10 -10.58 -9.09
C LEU A 132 0.74 -12.08 -8.96
N GLY A 133 1.25 -12.93 -9.84
CA GLY A 133 0.97 -14.36 -9.91
C GLY A 133 1.94 -15.26 -9.13
N LEU A 134 2.83 -14.71 -8.31
CA LEU A 134 3.77 -15.48 -7.50
C LEU A 134 3.09 -16.30 -6.38
N PRO A 135 3.79 -17.27 -5.77
CA PRO A 135 3.37 -17.89 -4.51
C PRO A 135 2.97 -16.85 -3.46
N GLU A 136 2.03 -17.21 -2.57
CA GLU A 136 1.36 -16.23 -1.70
C GLU A 136 2.32 -15.54 -0.71
N ASP A 137 3.29 -16.30 -0.20
CA ASP A 137 4.38 -15.86 0.65
C ASP A 137 5.33 -14.87 -0.05
N GLU A 138 5.70 -15.17 -1.29
CA GLU A 138 6.50 -14.24 -2.13
C GLU A 138 5.71 -12.97 -2.47
N TYR A 139 4.43 -13.12 -2.84
CA TYR A 139 3.55 -11.99 -3.10
C TYR A 139 3.37 -11.09 -1.87
N LYS A 140 3.19 -11.68 -0.68
CA LYS A 140 3.13 -10.93 0.58
C LYS A 140 4.41 -10.15 0.83
N ASN A 141 5.58 -10.75 0.60
CA ASN A 141 6.85 -10.02 0.69
C ASN A 141 6.90 -8.84 -0.29
N TYR A 142 6.50 -9.07 -1.55
CA TYR A 142 6.37 -8.00 -2.54
C TYR A 142 5.49 -6.84 -2.06
N THR A 143 4.31 -7.11 -1.50
CA THR A 143 3.42 -6.03 -1.02
C THR A 143 4.08 -5.19 0.09
N GLN A 144 4.90 -5.80 0.94
CA GLN A 144 5.64 -5.09 1.98
C GLN A 144 6.75 -4.23 1.40
N LEU A 145 7.50 -4.74 0.41
CA LEU A 145 8.55 -3.99 -0.28
C LEU A 145 7.97 -2.77 -1.01
N VAL A 146 6.88 -2.96 -1.76
CA VAL A 146 6.19 -1.85 -2.43
C VAL A 146 5.63 -0.85 -1.41
N ARG A 147 5.04 -1.29 -0.29
CA ARG A 147 4.58 -0.34 0.74
C ARG A 147 5.72 0.52 1.25
N LYS A 148 6.90 -0.06 1.51
CA LYS A 148 8.08 0.68 1.95
C LYS A 148 8.58 1.65 0.87
N GLU A 149 8.54 1.26 -0.40
CA GLU A 149 8.98 2.11 -1.51
C GLU A 149 8.11 3.38 -1.64
N TYR A 150 6.82 3.25 -1.37
CA TYR A 150 5.89 4.38 -1.29
C TYR A 150 5.77 4.96 0.14
N SER A 151 6.80 4.84 0.98
CA SER A 151 6.79 5.37 2.37
C SER A 151 6.56 6.88 2.47
N HIS A 152 6.87 7.63 1.40
CA HIS A 152 6.56 9.06 1.29
C HIS A 152 5.06 9.37 1.26
N LEU A 153 4.20 8.38 0.96
CA LEU A 153 2.75 8.49 1.03
C LEU A 153 2.25 8.10 2.42
N SER A 154 1.24 8.84 2.90
CA SER A 154 0.45 8.42 4.05
C SER A 154 -0.20 7.06 3.79
N ASP A 155 -0.47 6.29 4.84
CA ASP A 155 -1.14 4.99 4.71
C ASP A 155 -2.51 5.12 4.01
N VAL A 156 -3.23 6.22 4.24
CA VAL A 156 -4.52 6.49 3.59
C VAL A 156 -4.34 6.68 2.08
N SER A 157 -3.39 7.53 1.69
CA SER A 157 -3.11 7.82 0.28
C SER A 157 -2.62 6.58 -0.46
N TYR A 158 -1.69 5.83 0.14
CA TYR A 158 -1.16 4.59 -0.42
C TYR A 158 -2.27 3.56 -0.59
N LYS A 159 -3.05 3.27 0.46
CA LYS A 159 -4.13 2.27 0.39
C LYS A 159 -5.19 2.64 -0.66
N SER A 160 -5.61 3.90 -0.70
CA SER A 160 -6.60 4.37 -1.69
C SER A 160 -6.10 4.18 -3.12
N MET A 161 -4.86 4.60 -3.39
CA MET A 161 -4.22 4.41 -4.69
C MET A 161 -4.05 2.93 -5.04
N ARG A 162 -3.54 2.13 -4.10
CA ARG A 162 -3.28 0.70 -4.28
C ARG A 162 -4.58 -0.08 -4.51
N LEU A 163 -5.62 0.17 -3.70
CA LEU A 163 -6.95 -0.43 -3.91
C LEU A 163 -7.51 -0.11 -5.29
N LYS A 164 -7.37 1.14 -5.77
CA LYS A 164 -7.84 1.53 -7.11
C LYS A 164 -7.12 0.74 -8.21
N ILE A 165 -5.80 0.57 -8.11
CA ILE A 165 -5.01 -0.22 -9.06
C ILE A 165 -5.46 -1.69 -9.05
N LEU A 166 -5.52 -2.29 -7.87
CA LEU A 166 -5.90 -3.69 -7.68
C LEU A 166 -7.33 -3.98 -8.17
N GLN A 167 -8.27 -3.08 -7.89
CA GLN A 167 -9.64 -3.19 -8.38
C GLN A 167 -9.71 -3.10 -9.90
N THR A 168 -8.92 -2.21 -10.53
CA THR A 168 -8.83 -2.14 -12.00
C THR A 168 -8.42 -3.48 -12.61
N PHE A 169 -7.41 -4.15 -12.04
CA PHE A 169 -7.00 -5.49 -12.51
C PHE A 169 -8.12 -6.54 -12.43
N LEU A 170 -9.01 -6.44 -11.44
CA LEU A 170 -10.16 -7.35 -11.34
C LEU A 170 -11.28 -7.04 -12.33
N THR A 171 -11.32 -5.82 -12.89
CA THR A 171 -12.35 -5.41 -13.88
C THR A 171 -11.98 -5.76 -15.32
N ILE A 172 -10.69 -5.91 -15.64
CA ILE A 172 -10.26 -6.27 -16.99
C ILE A 172 -10.42 -7.78 -17.23
N PRO A 173 -10.74 -8.21 -18.47
CA PRO A 173 -10.98 -9.62 -18.78
C PRO A 173 -9.78 -10.53 -18.50
N THR A 174 -8.57 -10.03 -18.77
CA THR A 174 -7.30 -10.76 -18.62
C THR A 174 -6.26 -9.80 -18.05
N ILE A 175 -5.55 -10.20 -16.99
CA ILE A 175 -4.43 -9.43 -16.42
C ILE A 175 -3.22 -9.54 -17.34
N TYR A 176 -2.96 -10.74 -17.85
CA TYR A 176 -1.86 -11.00 -18.78
C TYR A 176 -2.33 -11.01 -20.23
N ALA A 177 -1.55 -10.35 -21.10
CA ALA A 177 -1.87 -10.17 -22.52
C ALA A 177 -1.54 -11.41 -23.37
N THR A 178 -0.56 -12.21 -22.99
CA THR A 178 -0.15 -13.42 -23.71
C THR A 178 -0.75 -14.69 -23.09
N ASP A 179 -1.08 -15.68 -23.93
CA ASP A 179 -1.66 -16.96 -23.47
C ASP A 179 -0.77 -17.68 -22.46
N THR A 180 0.53 -17.76 -22.74
CA THR A 180 1.52 -18.44 -21.88
C THR A 180 1.53 -17.85 -20.45
N PHE A 181 1.43 -16.53 -20.31
CA PHE A 181 1.42 -15.89 -18.99
C PHE A 181 0.05 -16.00 -18.33
N ARG A 182 -1.05 -15.93 -19.10
CA ARG A 182 -2.39 -16.18 -18.58
C ARG A 182 -2.52 -17.56 -17.95
N GLU A 183 -2.14 -18.59 -18.69
CA GLU A 183 -2.19 -19.98 -18.23
C GLU A 183 -1.36 -20.19 -16.96
N LYS A 184 -0.23 -19.50 -16.85
CA LYS A 184 0.69 -19.66 -15.73
C LYS A 184 0.32 -18.84 -14.49
N PHE A 185 -0.23 -17.64 -14.65
CA PHE A 185 -0.29 -16.66 -13.56
C PHE A 185 -1.68 -16.07 -13.30
N GLU A 186 -2.62 -16.11 -14.23
CA GLU A 186 -3.90 -15.36 -14.12
C GLU A 186 -4.70 -15.74 -12.88
N GLU A 187 -4.87 -17.05 -12.63
CA GLU A 187 -5.64 -17.55 -11.49
C GLU A 187 -5.00 -17.10 -10.16
N LYS A 188 -3.67 -17.30 -10.04
CA LYS A 188 -2.92 -16.94 -8.84
C LYS A 188 -2.89 -15.43 -8.61
N ALA A 189 -2.73 -14.65 -9.68
CA ALA A 189 -2.76 -13.19 -9.63
C ALA A 189 -4.11 -12.68 -9.13
N ARG A 190 -5.23 -13.21 -9.65
CA ARG A 190 -6.57 -12.83 -9.19
C ARG A 190 -6.82 -13.23 -7.74
N PHE A 191 -6.34 -14.39 -7.30
CA PHE A 191 -6.40 -14.81 -5.91
C PHE A 191 -5.62 -13.85 -5.00
N ASN A 192 -4.36 -13.58 -5.34
CA ASN A 192 -3.45 -12.71 -4.61
C ASN A 192 -4.02 -11.28 -4.50
N ILE A 193 -4.49 -10.70 -5.61
CA ILE A 193 -5.12 -9.37 -5.65
C ILE A 193 -6.37 -9.32 -4.75
N LYS A 194 -7.24 -10.32 -4.82
CA LYS A 194 -8.43 -10.38 -3.95
C LYS A 194 -8.03 -10.44 -2.47
N SER A 195 -7.03 -11.23 -2.12
CA SER A 195 -6.52 -11.30 -0.75
C SER A 195 -5.93 -9.96 -0.30
N GLU A 196 -5.10 -9.30 -1.12
CA GLU A 196 -4.53 -7.98 -0.80
C GLU A 196 -5.64 -6.95 -0.60
N ILE A 197 -6.66 -6.91 -1.47
CA ILE A 197 -7.81 -6.01 -1.31
C ILE A 197 -8.51 -6.23 0.03
N GLU A 198 -8.78 -7.48 0.41
CA GLU A 198 -9.42 -7.78 1.68
C GLU A 198 -8.53 -7.40 2.86
N ASP A 199 -7.22 -7.61 2.78
CA ASP A 199 -6.27 -7.19 3.82
C ASP A 199 -6.15 -5.66 3.93
N LEU A 200 -6.18 -4.95 2.80
CA LEU A 200 -6.17 -3.48 2.80
C LEU A 200 -7.46 -2.89 3.38
N LYS A 201 -8.60 -3.58 3.22
CA LYS A 201 -9.90 -3.24 3.82
C LYS A 201 -10.04 -3.66 5.30
N LYS A 202 -9.33 -4.72 5.73
CA LYS A 202 -9.38 -5.22 7.11
C LYS A 202 -8.93 -4.16 8.11
N HIS A 203 -9.63 -4.14 9.24
CA HIS A 203 -9.58 -3.09 10.26
C HIS A 203 -8.39 -3.19 11.23
N SER A 204 -7.67 -4.32 11.22
CA SER A 204 -6.76 -4.74 12.30
C SER A 204 -5.32 -4.18 12.22
N CYS A 205 -5.04 -3.23 11.34
CA CYS A 205 -3.74 -2.54 11.30
C CYS A 205 -3.91 -1.06 11.66
N ASN A 206 -4.19 -0.78 12.94
CA ASN A 206 -4.00 0.45 13.74
C ASN A 206 -3.97 1.87 13.11
N LYS A 207 -4.41 2.09 11.86
CA LYS A 207 -4.27 3.38 11.16
C LYS A 207 -5.39 3.67 10.15
N PHE A 208 -6.57 3.09 10.32
CA PHE A 208 -7.75 3.47 9.53
C PHE A 208 -9.00 3.60 10.41
N PHE A 209 -9.80 4.65 10.16
CA PHE A 209 -11.05 4.88 10.88
C PHE A 209 -12.11 3.88 10.40
N SER A 210 -12.21 2.77 11.13
CA SER A 210 -13.14 1.68 10.82
C SER A 210 -14.55 2.01 11.30
N VAL A 211 -15.44 2.31 10.37
CA VAL A 211 -16.86 2.57 10.69
C VAL A 211 -17.57 1.28 11.08
N LYS A 212 -17.23 0.16 10.43
CA LYS A 212 -17.73 -1.17 10.79
C LYS A 212 -17.25 -1.60 12.19
N GLY A 213 -16.01 -1.27 12.56
CA GLY A 213 -15.50 -1.52 13.91
C GLY A 213 -16.28 -0.73 14.97
N ILE A 214 -16.60 0.53 14.68
CA ILE A 214 -17.49 1.34 15.52
C ILE A 214 -18.87 0.69 15.63
N ASP A 215 -19.47 0.29 14.51
CA ASP A 215 -20.78 -0.38 14.49
C ASP A 215 -20.78 -1.68 15.33
N ILE A 216 -19.75 -2.53 15.19
CA ILE A 216 -19.61 -3.76 15.98
C ILE A 216 -19.50 -3.45 17.48
N ALA A 217 -18.68 -2.47 17.86
CA ALA A 217 -18.53 -2.08 19.26
C ALA A 217 -19.83 -1.51 19.84
N LEU A 218 -20.53 -0.64 19.10
CA LEU A 218 -21.82 -0.11 19.50
C LEU A 218 -22.86 -1.22 19.68
N GLN A 219 -22.96 -2.14 18.72
CA GLN A 219 -23.85 -3.29 18.80
C GLN A 219 -23.49 -4.23 19.95
N TYR A 220 -22.21 -4.37 20.28
CA TYR A 220 -21.80 -5.16 21.44
C TYR A 220 -22.43 -4.61 22.71
N PHE A 221 -22.32 -3.31 22.97
CA PHE A 221 -22.90 -2.67 24.16
C PHE A 221 -24.43 -2.69 24.15
N GLU A 222 -25.06 -2.51 22.98
CA GLU A 222 -26.52 -2.63 22.84
C GLU A 222 -27.02 -4.02 23.20
N ARG A 223 -26.31 -5.08 22.77
CA ARG A 223 -26.68 -6.48 23.09
C ARG A 223 -26.55 -6.80 24.58
N ILE A 224 -25.65 -6.13 25.28
CA ILE A 224 -25.50 -6.29 26.73
C ILE A 224 -26.31 -5.25 27.53
N GLY A 225 -27.21 -4.51 26.88
CA GLY A 225 -28.19 -3.63 27.53
C GLY A 225 -27.71 -2.22 27.87
N HIS A 226 -26.59 -1.78 27.29
CA HIS A 226 -26.02 -0.45 27.52
C HIS A 226 -26.16 0.46 26.30
N GLU A 227 -26.49 1.73 26.53
CA GLU A 227 -26.39 2.77 25.49
C GLU A 227 -24.91 3.15 25.32
N ALA A 228 -24.42 3.13 24.08
CA ALA A 228 -23.07 3.54 23.74
C ALA A 228 -23.10 4.58 22.60
N LYS A 229 -22.15 5.51 22.65
CA LYS A 229 -21.92 6.49 21.57
C LYS A 229 -20.45 6.50 21.19
N ALA A 230 -20.17 6.63 19.90
CA ALA A 230 -18.81 6.82 19.42
C ALA A 230 -18.54 8.32 19.24
N VAL A 231 -17.48 8.81 19.86
CA VAL A 231 -16.99 10.18 19.70
C VAL A 231 -16.07 10.22 18.48
N VAL A 232 -16.38 11.06 17.50
CA VAL A 232 -15.75 11.06 16.18
C VAL A 232 -15.41 12.47 15.73
N PRO A 233 -14.20 12.72 15.20
CA PRO A 233 -13.85 14.03 14.66
C PRO A 233 -14.73 14.44 13.48
N GLN A 234 -15.23 15.67 13.47
CA GLN A 234 -16.09 16.17 12.39
C GLN A 234 -15.46 16.04 10.99
N HIS A 235 -14.12 16.12 10.88
CA HIS A 235 -13.43 15.93 9.60
C HIS A 235 -13.55 14.51 9.03
N ARG A 236 -13.94 13.50 9.83
CA ARG A 236 -14.20 12.12 9.38
C ARG A 236 -15.46 11.99 8.52
N LEU A 237 -16.33 12.99 8.52
CA LEU A 237 -17.49 13.06 7.62
C LEU A 237 -17.14 13.54 6.20
N ARG A 238 -15.89 13.97 5.96
CA ARG A 238 -15.46 14.37 4.60
C ARG A 238 -15.38 13.15 3.68
N LYS A 239 -15.56 13.37 2.38
CA LYS A 239 -15.36 12.32 1.36
C LYS A 239 -13.98 11.67 1.54
N PHE A 240 -13.96 10.34 1.54
CA PHE A 240 -12.76 9.50 1.69
C PHE A 240 -12.07 9.51 3.07
N ALA A 241 -12.66 10.12 4.12
CA ALA A 241 -12.06 10.19 5.46
C ALA A 241 -12.42 9.02 6.39
N ALA A 242 -13.33 8.14 5.95
CA ALA A 242 -13.84 6.98 6.66
C ALA A 242 -14.02 5.78 5.70
N SER A 243 -14.05 4.56 6.25
CA SER A 243 -14.05 3.30 5.46
C SER A 243 -15.38 3.04 4.80
N ASP A 244 -16.45 3.43 5.47
CA ASP A 244 -17.81 3.37 4.96
C ASP A 244 -18.54 4.67 5.32
N PRO A 245 -18.47 5.70 4.45
CA PRO A 245 -19.15 6.97 4.69
C PRO A 245 -20.68 6.84 4.79
N GLN A 246 -21.28 5.84 4.14
CA GLN A 246 -22.73 5.64 4.17
C GLN A 246 -23.17 5.09 5.53
N LEU A 247 -22.45 4.07 6.02
CA LEU A 247 -22.67 3.54 7.36
C LEU A 247 -22.43 4.61 8.43
N LEU A 248 -21.38 5.43 8.29
CA LEU A 248 -21.09 6.49 9.26
C LEU A 248 -22.23 7.53 9.31
N ALA A 249 -22.75 7.91 8.14
CA ALA A 249 -23.91 8.79 8.05
C ALA A 249 -25.18 8.16 8.62
N ALA A 250 -25.38 6.84 8.46
CA ALA A 250 -26.49 6.11 9.06
C ALA A 250 -26.39 6.07 10.59
N LEU A 251 -25.23 5.73 11.14
CA LEU A 251 -24.98 5.73 12.59
C LEU A 251 -25.15 7.13 13.20
N HIS A 252 -24.68 8.16 12.50
CA HIS A 252 -24.88 9.55 12.93
C HIS A 252 -26.37 9.94 12.94
N ARG A 253 -27.13 9.55 11.90
CA ARG A 253 -28.59 9.79 11.84
C ARG A 253 -29.35 9.05 12.94
N GLN A 254 -28.85 7.89 13.36
CA GLN A 254 -29.38 7.11 14.49
C GLN A 254 -28.99 7.70 15.86
N GLY A 255 -28.19 8.77 15.91
CA GLY A 255 -27.75 9.39 17.17
C GLY A 255 -26.64 8.64 17.90
N LYS A 256 -26.00 7.65 17.26
CA LYS A 256 -24.91 6.84 17.84
C LYS A 256 -23.53 7.49 17.73
N ILE A 257 -23.39 8.55 16.95
CA ILE A 257 -22.14 9.29 16.75
C ILE A 257 -22.25 10.67 17.38
N VAL A 258 -21.27 11.05 18.21
CA VAL A 258 -21.08 12.41 18.71
C VAL A 258 -19.90 13.03 17.98
N LEU A 259 -20.12 14.17 17.32
CA LEU A 259 -19.06 14.82 16.55
C LEU A 259 -18.28 15.82 17.39
N THR A 260 -16.96 15.75 17.37
CA THR A 260 -16.09 16.78 17.97
C THR A 260 -15.78 17.88 16.95
N PRO A 261 -15.81 19.16 17.36
CA PRO A 261 -15.62 20.28 16.45
C PRO A 261 -14.20 20.33 15.90
N CYS A 262 -14.08 20.64 14.60
CA CYS A 262 -12.79 20.88 13.93
C CYS A 262 -12.75 22.32 13.40
N LYS A 263 -11.65 23.05 13.65
CA LYS A 263 -11.44 24.38 13.05
C LYS A 263 -10.59 24.25 11.79
N ASN A 264 -11.08 24.81 10.69
CA ASN A 264 -10.30 24.96 9.45
C ASN A 264 -9.83 26.40 9.34
N LEU A 265 -8.63 26.70 9.84
CA LEU A 265 -8.02 28.01 9.64
C LEU A 265 -7.18 27.99 8.34
N PRO A 266 -7.11 29.09 7.57
CA PRO A 266 -6.25 29.16 6.39
C PRO A 266 -4.81 28.80 6.74
N GLY A 267 -4.25 27.79 6.06
CA GLY A 267 -2.88 27.31 6.31
C GLY A 267 -2.66 26.53 7.61
N LYS A 268 -3.69 26.30 8.45
CA LYS A 268 -3.61 25.51 9.68
C LYS A 268 -4.87 24.67 9.88
N SER A 269 -4.75 23.35 9.78
CA SER A 269 -5.80 22.45 10.28
C SER A 269 -5.56 22.23 11.77
N THR A 270 -6.45 22.75 12.61
CA THR A 270 -6.44 22.49 14.06
C THR A 270 -7.64 21.62 14.41
N ALA A 271 -7.38 20.33 14.65
CA ALA A 271 -8.35 19.45 15.30
C ALA A 271 -8.43 19.86 16.79
N SER A 272 -9.64 19.95 17.34
CA SER A 272 -9.79 20.02 18.80
C SER A 272 -9.39 18.65 19.36
N TYR A 273 -8.69 18.60 20.49
CA TYR A 273 -8.25 17.34 21.10
C TYR A 273 -9.47 16.48 21.44
N ASP A 274 -9.67 15.40 20.69
CA ASP A 274 -10.84 14.52 20.82
C ASP A 274 -10.88 13.86 22.21
N ASP A 275 -9.71 13.57 22.77
CA ASP A 275 -9.53 12.95 24.08
C ASP A 275 -10.09 13.81 25.22
N ARG A 276 -9.94 15.13 25.14
CA ARG A 276 -10.51 16.06 26.13
C ARG A 276 -12.04 16.06 26.07
N PHE A 277 -12.62 15.98 24.86
CA PHE A 277 -14.07 15.85 24.70
C PHE A 277 -14.58 14.52 25.23
N ILE A 278 -13.88 13.41 24.97
CA ILE A 278 -14.23 12.08 25.48
C ILE A 278 -14.27 12.09 27.01
N LEU A 279 -13.23 12.59 27.66
CA LEU A 279 -13.17 12.65 29.12
C LEU A 279 -14.21 13.60 29.70
N GLN A 280 -14.47 14.74 29.05
CA GLN A 280 -15.50 15.66 29.50
C GLN A 280 -16.91 15.05 29.41
N LEU A 281 -17.22 14.35 28.32
CA LEU A 281 -18.48 13.60 28.20
C LEU A 281 -18.58 12.50 29.27
N ALA A 282 -17.49 11.79 29.53
CA ALA A 282 -17.46 10.75 30.56
C ALA A 282 -17.73 11.32 31.96
N VAL A 283 -17.18 12.50 32.28
CA VAL A 283 -17.45 13.19 33.54
C VAL A 283 -18.90 13.65 33.62
N GLU A 284 -19.40 14.35 32.59
CA GLU A 284 -20.74 14.97 32.59
C GLU A 284 -21.86 13.93 32.65
N PHE A 285 -21.70 12.81 31.95
CA PHE A 285 -22.70 11.74 31.86
C PHE A 285 -22.43 10.55 32.79
N ASP A 286 -21.42 10.65 33.65
CA ASP A 286 -20.91 9.54 34.48
C ASP A 286 -20.71 8.23 33.68
N ALA A 287 -20.12 8.36 32.49
CA ALA A 287 -19.97 7.28 31.54
C ALA A 287 -18.61 6.57 31.68
N ALA A 288 -18.57 5.29 31.31
CA ALA A 288 -17.33 4.58 31.07
C ALA A 288 -16.74 4.97 29.70
N VAL A 289 -15.42 4.96 29.59
CA VAL A 289 -14.70 5.23 28.34
C VAL A 289 -14.13 3.91 27.82
N VAL A 290 -14.33 3.63 26.54
CA VAL A 290 -13.77 2.45 25.88
C VAL A 290 -12.64 2.93 24.97
N SER A 291 -11.40 2.75 25.41
CA SER A 291 -10.21 3.22 24.70
C SER A 291 -8.98 2.40 25.11
N ASN A 292 -8.05 2.24 24.18
CA ASN A 292 -6.70 1.72 24.45
C ASN A 292 -5.69 2.83 24.73
N ASP A 293 -6.12 4.10 24.68
CA ASP A 293 -5.30 5.24 25.10
C ASP A 293 -5.30 5.36 26.63
N ASN A 294 -4.14 5.74 27.18
CA ASN A 294 -3.94 5.97 28.61
C ASN A 294 -4.19 7.43 29.02
N PHE A 295 -4.38 8.35 28.07
CA PHE A 295 -4.67 9.77 28.32
C PHE A 295 -3.64 10.45 29.24
N ASN A 296 -2.37 10.06 29.10
CA ASN A 296 -1.28 10.46 29.99
C ASN A 296 -1.07 11.99 30.05
N ASP A 297 -1.40 12.70 28.97
CA ASP A 297 -1.32 14.16 28.86
C ASP A 297 -2.47 14.88 29.58
N LEU A 298 -3.62 14.22 29.75
CA LEU A 298 -4.84 14.81 30.34
C LEU A 298 -5.07 14.39 31.81
N ILE A 299 -4.38 13.36 32.30
CA ILE A 299 -4.60 12.81 33.66
C ILE A 299 -4.42 13.83 34.77
N ASN A 300 -3.51 14.80 34.61
CA ASN A 300 -3.23 15.83 35.60
C ASN A 300 -3.95 17.16 35.32
N GLU A 301 -4.79 17.23 34.29
CA GLU A 301 -5.50 18.46 33.93
C GLU A 301 -6.64 18.77 34.91
N SER A 302 -7.35 17.74 35.41
CA SER A 302 -8.35 17.92 36.46
C SER A 302 -8.52 16.68 37.33
N PRO A 303 -8.92 16.83 38.61
CA PRO A 303 -9.23 15.69 39.47
C PRO A 303 -10.36 14.80 38.92
N ALA A 304 -11.30 15.38 38.18
CA ALA A 304 -12.41 14.64 37.57
C ALA A 304 -11.91 13.73 36.43
N PHE A 305 -11.03 14.23 35.56
CA PHE A 305 -10.42 13.44 34.50
C PHE A 305 -9.56 12.32 35.07
N LYS A 306 -8.74 12.63 36.08
CA LYS A 306 -7.95 11.64 36.80
C LYS A 306 -8.81 10.48 37.29
N LYS A 307 -9.93 10.79 37.95
CA LYS A 307 -10.87 9.78 38.46
C LYS A 307 -11.42 8.90 37.33
N VAL A 308 -11.83 9.47 36.20
CA VAL A 308 -12.33 8.69 35.04
C VAL A 308 -11.22 7.79 34.48
N ILE A 309 -10.02 8.31 34.27
CA ILE A 309 -8.90 7.56 33.70
C ILE A 309 -8.50 6.38 34.60
N GLU A 310 -8.42 6.61 35.91
CA GLU A 310 -7.97 5.61 36.87
C GLU A 310 -9.01 4.54 37.22
N SER A 311 -10.30 4.75 36.89
CA SER A 311 -11.37 3.84 37.34
C SER A 311 -12.43 3.46 36.31
N ARG A 312 -12.51 4.15 35.16
CA ARG A 312 -13.61 3.98 34.19
C ARG A 312 -13.18 3.88 32.73
N VAL A 313 -11.89 3.79 32.43
CA VAL A 313 -11.36 3.50 31.08
C VAL A 313 -11.18 2.00 30.91
N ILE A 314 -11.77 1.45 29.85
CA ILE A 314 -11.76 0.03 29.53
C ILE A 314 -10.98 -0.16 28.22
N GLY A 315 -9.85 -0.87 28.30
CA GLY A 315 -9.13 -1.35 27.13
C GLY A 315 -9.89 -2.45 26.40
N TYR A 316 -9.61 -2.63 25.12
CA TYR A 316 -10.24 -3.64 24.28
C TYR A 316 -9.23 -4.28 23.32
N THR A 317 -9.58 -5.45 22.81
CA THR A 317 -8.85 -6.09 21.71
C THR A 317 -9.81 -6.60 20.64
N TRP A 318 -9.24 -6.95 19.49
CA TRP A 318 -9.96 -7.49 18.35
C TRP A 318 -9.38 -8.84 17.95
N CYS A 319 -10.25 -9.82 17.69
CA CYS A 319 -9.89 -11.05 16.99
C CYS A 319 -10.78 -11.19 15.76
N LYS A 320 -10.27 -10.85 14.58
CA LYS A 320 -11.08 -10.65 13.36
C LYS A 320 -12.17 -9.60 13.63
N ASP A 321 -13.43 -9.90 13.33
CA ASP A 321 -14.60 -9.04 13.62
C ASP A 321 -15.15 -9.21 15.05
N MET A 322 -14.44 -9.93 15.93
CA MET A 322 -14.85 -10.11 17.32
C MET A 322 -14.24 -9.02 18.21
N PHE A 323 -15.10 -8.13 18.71
CA PHE A 323 -14.78 -7.14 19.73
C PHE A 323 -14.72 -7.80 21.11
N MET A 324 -13.64 -7.57 21.86
CA MET A 324 -13.41 -8.21 23.14
C MET A 324 -13.00 -7.20 24.22
N LEU A 325 -13.63 -7.31 25.39
CA LEU A 325 -13.27 -6.56 26.59
C LEU A 325 -12.68 -7.52 27.65
N PRO A 326 -11.67 -7.08 28.42
CA PRO A 326 -11.23 -7.81 29.60
C PRO A 326 -12.32 -7.78 30.68
N LYS A 327 -12.47 -8.88 31.42
CA LYS A 327 -13.40 -8.93 32.58
C LYS A 327 -12.87 -8.13 33.77
N ASP A 328 -11.55 -7.95 33.82
CA ASP A 328 -10.77 -7.27 34.84
C ASP A 328 -9.91 -6.15 34.23
N PRO A 329 -10.50 -5.03 33.77
CA PRO A 329 -9.77 -3.98 33.05
C PRO A 329 -8.60 -3.37 33.84
N TYR A 330 -8.67 -3.41 35.17
CA TYR A 330 -7.66 -2.88 36.09
C TYR A 330 -6.94 -3.99 36.89
N GLY A 331 -7.03 -5.23 36.45
CA GLY A 331 -6.51 -6.40 37.15
C GLY A 331 -7.30 -6.78 38.40
N ARG A 332 -6.78 -7.75 39.17
CA ARG A 332 -7.52 -8.44 40.25
C ARG A 332 -8.06 -7.54 41.37
N SER A 333 -7.36 -6.46 41.67
CA SER A 333 -7.70 -5.56 42.78
C SER A 333 -8.48 -4.32 42.33
N GLY A 334 -8.65 -4.13 41.03
CA GLY A 334 -9.37 -3.00 40.46
C GLY A 334 -10.86 -3.31 40.23
N PRO A 335 -11.64 -2.31 39.79
CA PRO A 335 -13.04 -2.53 39.46
C PRO A 335 -13.15 -3.50 38.27
N ASN A 336 -14.07 -4.45 38.37
CA ASN A 336 -14.37 -5.38 37.27
C ASN A 336 -15.24 -4.70 36.20
N LEU A 337 -15.31 -5.31 35.02
CA LEU A 337 -16.08 -4.75 33.89
C LEU A 337 -17.54 -4.46 34.24
N ALA A 338 -18.21 -5.35 34.99
CA ALA A 338 -19.61 -5.16 35.36
C ALA A 338 -19.78 -3.96 36.30
N THR A 339 -18.85 -3.73 37.23
CA THR A 339 -18.84 -2.56 38.12
C THR A 339 -18.59 -1.26 37.37
N ILE A 340 -17.77 -1.27 36.32
CA ILE A 340 -17.49 -0.06 35.54
C ILE A 340 -18.69 0.32 34.65
N LEU A 341 -19.34 -0.69 34.06
CA LEU A 341 -20.47 -0.50 33.14
C LEU A 341 -21.80 -0.23 33.87
N ASN A 342 -22.02 -0.84 35.03
CA ASN A 342 -23.19 -0.58 35.85
C ASN A 342 -22.87 0.54 36.83
N ARG A 343 -23.56 1.67 36.69
CA ARG A 343 -23.46 2.85 37.57
C ARG A 343 -23.45 2.38 39.03
N SER A 344 -22.49 2.88 39.80
CA SER A 344 -22.51 2.75 41.27
C SER A 344 -23.61 3.59 41.87
#